data_AF-A0AB39KSC3-F1
#
_entry.id   AF-A0AB39KSC3-F1
#
_cell.length_a   1.000
_cell.length_b   1.000
_cell.length_c   1.000
_cell.angle_alpha   90.00
_cell.angle_beta   90.00
_cell.angle_gamma   90.00
#
_symmetry.space_group_name_H-M   'P 1'
#
loop_
_entity.id
_entity.type
_entity.pdbx_description
1 polymer ?
#
loop_
_entity_poly.entity_id
_entity_poly.type
_entity_poly.pdbx_seq_one_letter_code
_entity_poly.pdbx_strand_id
1 'polypeptide(L)'
;MDRRLLLPIMIGLFAPASALAEDWRWAGRFLAASEIVNAKGVGLTDRDPGVLLRVERRGEGAYVGGLMMTENGWDDREIEAEILAGITRSIGPYGIDASAYYKYSTGMSAGRDRDMFEYRLDLTRHQGRASGRLRLDYTPDLQGRPDAAWWVEGQGGWRVSTRATVSGAIGRRTLAGGRDSITGTWASTGVSRRP
;
A
#
# COMPACT_ATOMS: atom_id res chain seq x y z
N MET A 1 -22.82 -11.69 -12.91
CA MET A 1 -21.92 -11.99 -11.78
C MET A 1 -22.05 -10.86 -10.78
N ASP A 2 -22.71 -11.14 -9.66
CA ASP A 2 -23.07 -10.15 -8.64
C ASP A 2 -21.82 -9.59 -7.95
N ARG A 3 -21.54 -8.31 -8.17
CA ARG A 3 -20.49 -7.57 -7.46
C ARG A 3 -21.04 -7.08 -6.13
N ARG A 4 -21.00 -7.92 -5.10
CA ARG A 4 -21.19 -7.47 -3.71
C ARG A 4 -19.86 -6.88 -3.21
N LEU A 5 -19.85 -5.56 -3.04
CA LEU A 5 -18.73 -4.77 -2.52
C LEU A 5 -18.51 -5.12 -1.04
N LEU A 6 -17.34 -5.69 -0.71
CA LEU A 6 -16.90 -5.87 0.68
C LEU A 6 -16.07 -4.66 1.12
N LEU A 7 -16.34 -4.14 2.33
CA LEU A 7 -15.57 -3.07 2.97
C LEU A 7 -14.25 -3.65 3.54
N PRO A 8 -13.07 -3.26 3.04
CA PRO A 8 -11.83 -3.55 3.75
C PRO A 8 -11.68 -2.57 4.93
N ILE A 9 -11.66 -3.09 6.15
CA ILE A 9 -11.32 -2.31 7.35
C ILE A 9 -9.80 -2.17 7.42
N MET A 10 -9.26 -1.05 6.92
CA MET A 10 -7.86 -0.69 7.09
C MET A 10 -7.67 0.12 8.38
N ILE A 11 -7.09 -0.51 9.41
CA ILE A 11 -6.65 0.19 10.63
C ILE A 11 -5.24 0.74 10.39
N GLY A 12 -5.16 2.05 10.12
CA GLY A 12 -3.92 2.82 10.08
C GLY A 12 -3.77 3.67 11.34
N LEU A 13 -2.73 3.41 12.13
CA LEU A 13 -2.36 4.25 13.27
C LEU A 13 -1.47 5.39 12.75
N PHE A 14 -2.00 6.60 12.64
CA PHE A 14 -1.19 7.81 12.39
C PHE A 14 -0.80 8.43 13.73
N ALA A 15 0.49 8.34 14.08
CA ALA A 15 1.08 9.16 15.14
C ALA A 15 1.85 10.32 14.49
N PRO A 16 1.73 11.57 14.99
CA PRO A 16 2.60 12.65 14.56
C PRO A 16 4.02 12.36 15.07
N ALA A 17 5.01 12.33 14.17
CA ALA A 17 6.41 12.28 14.54
C ALA A 17 6.92 13.73 14.72
N SER A 18 7.22 14.10 15.96
CA SER A 18 8.00 15.30 16.26
C SER A 18 9.47 14.99 16.03
N ALA A 19 10.16 15.85 15.29
CA ALA A 19 11.60 15.75 15.03
C ALA A 19 12.41 15.93 16.32
N LEU A 20 12.87 14.82 16.87
CA LEU A 20 14.03 14.68 17.73
C LEU A 20 14.92 13.61 17.07
N ALA A 21 16.25 13.71 17.16
CA ALA A 21 17.19 12.79 16.54
C ALA A 21 16.67 11.33 16.58
N GLU A 22 16.26 10.81 15.42
CA GLU A 22 15.52 9.55 15.36
C GLU A 22 16.51 8.38 15.31
N ASP A 23 16.76 7.78 16.47
CA ASP A 23 17.34 6.45 16.52
C ASP A 23 16.57 5.51 15.60
N TRP A 24 17.28 4.66 14.87
CA TRP A 24 16.66 3.69 13.99
C TRP A 24 15.80 2.70 14.80
N ARG A 25 14.49 2.68 14.53
CA ARG A 25 13.50 1.83 15.21
C ARG A 25 12.96 0.76 14.29
N TRP A 26 12.80 -0.44 14.84
CA TRP A 26 12.09 -1.54 14.18
C TRP A 26 10.59 -1.47 14.48
N ALA A 27 9.78 -1.75 13.45
CA ALA A 27 8.35 -1.97 13.56
C ALA A 27 7.96 -3.22 12.77
N GLY A 28 7.08 -4.02 13.35
CA GLY A 28 6.54 -5.22 12.74
C GLY A 28 5.02 -5.16 12.66
N ARG A 29 4.45 -5.75 11.62
CA ARG A 29 3.02 -6.03 11.50
C ARG A 29 2.83 -7.46 11.04
N PHE A 30 2.00 -8.20 11.75
CA PHE A 30 1.48 -9.49 11.35
C PHE A 30 -0.03 -9.37 11.17
N LEU A 31 -0.56 -9.97 10.10
CA LEU A 31 -1.98 -10.07 9.83
C LEU A 31 -2.26 -11.51 9.41
N ALA A 32 -3.30 -12.09 10.00
CA ALA A 32 -3.98 -13.28 9.49
C ALA A 32 -5.43 -12.89 9.23
N ALA A 33 -5.95 -13.22 8.05
CA ALA A 33 -7.30 -12.85 7.65
C ALA A 33 -7.90 -13.95 6.75
N SER A 34 -9.23 -13.98 6.63
CA SER A 34 -9.92 -14.85 5.68
C SER A 34 -9.71 -14.41 4.22
N GLU A 35 -9.18 -13.20 3.99
CA GLU A 35 -8.78 -12.71 2.68
C GLU A 35 -7.70 -11.64 2.89
N ILE A 36 -6.59 -11.74 2.15
CA ILE A 36 -5.61 -10.66 2.10
C ILE A 36 -6.02 -9.69 1.00
N VAL A 37 -6.16 -8.41 1.32
CA VAL A 37 -6.49 -7.34 0.37
C VAL A 37 -5.33 -6.36 0.35
N ASN A 38 -4.81 -6.04 -0.84
CA ASN A 38 -3.70 -5.11 -0.98
C ASN A 38 -4.13 -3.65 -0.77
N ALA A 39 -3.13 -2.75 -0.75
CA ALA A 39 -3.36 -1.32 -0.58
C ALA A 39 -4.20 -0.67 -1.70
N LYS A 40 -4.37 -1.35 -2.84
CA LYS A 40 -5.17 -0.90 -4.00
C LYS A 40 -6.61 -1.46 -3.95
N GLY A 41 -6.99 -2.14 -2.85
CA GLY A 41 -8.33 -2.70 -2.64
C GLY A 41 -8.61 -3.98 -3.42
N VAL A 42 -7.57 -4.68 -3.90
CA VAL A 42 -7.69 -5.93 -4.65
C VAL A 42 -7.40 -7.11 -3.72
N GLY A 43 -8.32 -8.07 -3.67
CA GLY A 43 -8.12 -9.34 -2.98
C GLY A 43 -7.02 -10.17 -3.65
N LEU A 44 -6.11 -10.70 -2.84
CA LEU A 44 -4.91 -11.41 -3.28
C LEU A 44 -5.03 -12.92 -3.13
N THR A 45 -5.91 -13.40 -2.25
CA THR A 45 -6.05 -14.83 -1.91
C THR A 45 -7.36 -15.46 -2.39
N ASP A 46 -8.09 -14.83 -3.31
CA ASP A 46 -9.41 -15.29 -3.79
C ASP A 46 -10.39 -15.76 -2.69
N ARG A 47 -10.41 -15.04 -1.56
CA ARG A 47 -11.22 -15.34 -0.35
C ARG A 47 -10.75 -16.57 0.46
N ASP A 48 -9.58 -17.10 0.17
CA ASP A 48 -8.91 -18.06 1.02
C ASP A 48 -8.17 -17.36 2.18
N PRO A 49 -8.08 -18.02 3.35
CA PRO A 49 -7.28 -17.52 4.46
C PRO A 49 -5.83 -17.29 4.05
N GLY A 50 -5.28 -16.19 4.54
CA GLY A 50 -3.91 -15.80 4.23
C GLY A 50 -3.24 -15.09 5.39
N VAL A 51 -1.93 -14.92 5.23
CA VAL A 51 -1.09 -14.19 6.18
C VAL A 51 -0.26 -13.14 5.48
N LEU A 52 0.02 -12.06 6.20
CA LEU A 52 0.95 -11.01 5.80
C LEU A 52 1.85 -10.68 6.99
N LEU A 53 3.15 -10.65 6.72
CA LEU A 53 4.17 -10.18 7.63
C LEU A 53 4.88 -8.99 6.99
N ARG A 54 5.02 -7.89 7.73
CA ARG A 54 5.84 -6.74 7.35
C ARG A 54 6.78 -6.39 8.48
N VAL A 55 8.05 -6.19 8.16
CA VAL A 55 9.06 -5.70 9.10
C VAL A 55 9.77 -4.53 8.46
N GLU A 56 9.98 -3.46 9.21
CA GLU A 56 10.61 -2.25 8.72
C GLU A 56 11.44 -1.59 9.80
N ARG A 57 12.55 -1.00 9.38
CA ARG A 57 13.41 -0.15 10.19
C ARG A 57 13.31 1.27 9.67
N ARG A 58 13.04 2.24 10.54
CA ARG A 58 12.93 3.67 10.19
C ARG A 58 13.84 4.52 11.08
N GLY A 59 14.45 5.55 10.53
CA GLY A 59 15.22 6.55 11.25
C GLY A 59 15.71 7.65 10.33
N GLU A 60 15.92 8.85 10.86
CA GLU A 60 16.53 9.99 10.16
C GLU A 60 15.82 10.42 8.84
N GLY A 61 14.52 10.14 8.73
CA GLY A 61 13.75 10.38 7.50
C GLY A 61 14.05 9.37 6.38
N ALA A 62 14.53 8.18 6.72
CA ALA A 62 14.72 7.06 5.81
C ALA A 62 14.15 5.76 6.41
N TYR A 63 13.93 4.77 5.56
CA TYR A 63 13.48 3.45 5.99
C TYR A 63 13.90 2.34 5.03
N VAL A 64 14.01 1.14 5.58
CA VAL A 64 14.20 -0.13 4.85
C VAL A 64 13.32 -1.20 5.46
N GLY A 65 12.89 -2.17 4.70
CA GLY A 65 12.06 -3.24 5.23
C GLY A 65 11.80 -4.36 4.25
N GLY A 66 10.97 -5.29 4.69
CA GLY A 66 10.44 -6.35 3.87
C GLY A 66 9.00 -6.64 4.20
N LEU A 67 8.32 -7.23 3.23
CA LEU A 67 6.99 -7.77 3.37
C LEU A 67 6.98 -9.18 2.79
N MET A 68 6.17 -10.06 3.36
CA MET A 68 5.82 -11.33 2.76
C MET A 68 4.33 -11.55 2.97
N MET A 69 3.63 -11.99 1.93
CA MET A 69 2.22 -12.32 2.03
C MET A 69 1.84 -13.50 1.16
N THR A 70 0.85 -14.25 1.62
CA THR A 70 0.21 -15.30 0.82
C THR A 70 -0.62 -14.68 -0.30
N GLU A 71 -0.58 -15.29 -1.46
CA GLU A 71 -1.42 -14.99 -2.60
C GLU A 71 -2.03 -16.28 -3.15
N ASN A 72 -3.15 -16.13 -3.84
CA ASN A 72 -3.82 -17.15 -4.63
C ASN A 72 -4.40 -16.43 -5.85
N GLY A 73 -3.49 -16.00 -6.73
CA GLY A 73 -3.83 -15.22 -7.92
C GLY A 73 -4.25 -16.10 -9.10
N TRP A 74 -4.80 -15.47 -10.14
CA TRP A 74 -5.19 -16.12 -11.41
C TRP A 74 -4.02 -16.75 -12.19
N ASP A 75 -2.79 -16.61 -11.71
CA ASP A 75 -1.55 -17.02 -12.33
C ASP A 75 -0.67 -17.90 -11.43
N ASP A 76 -1.34 -18.66 -10.56
CA ASP A 76 -0.74 -19.67 -9.67
C ASP A 76 0.23 -19.10 -8.63
N ARG A 77 0.29 -17.77 -8.46
CA ARG A 77 1.17 -17.18 -7.46
C ARG A 77 0.71 -17.52 -6.05
N GLU A 78 1.67 -17.94 -5.22
CA GLU A 78 1.42 -18.48 -3.86
C GLU A 78 1.89 -17.52 -2.75
N ILE A 79 3.02 -16.85 -2.96
CA ILE A 79 3.61 -15.90 -2.02
C ILE A 79 4.17 -14.72 -2.83
N GLU A 80 3.93 -13.50 -2.36
CA GLU A 80 4.67 -12.31 -2.76
C GLU A 80 5.59 -11.89 -1.62
N ALA A 81 6.88 -11.76 -1.92
CA ALA A 81 7.88 -11.17 -1.04
C ALA A 81 8.33 -9.83 -1.62
N GLU A 82 8.41 -8.81 -0.77
CA GLU A 82 8.89 -7.49 -1.13
C GLU A 82 10.08 -7.12 -0.24
N ILE A 83 11.08 -6.47 -0.82
CA ILE A 83 12.08 -5.68 -0.09
C ILE A 83 11.88 -4.24 -0.51
N LEU A 84 11.92 -3.33 0.46
CA LEU A 84 11.63 -1.92 0.23
C LEU A 84 12.65 -1.01 0.90
N ALA A 85 12.91 0.12 0.27
CA ALA A 85 13.68 1.22 0.84
C ALA A 85 13.03 2.54 0.45
N GLY A 86 13.13 3.55 1.30
CA GLY A 86 12.55 4.85 1.02
C GLY A 86 13.05 5.97 1.91
N ILE A 87 12.64 7.17 1.53
CA ILE A 87 12.93 8.43 2.23
C ILE A 87 11.62 9.18 2.49
N THR A 88 11.55 9.83 3.64
CA THR A 88 10.46 10.72 4.03
C THR A 88 11.01 12.09 4.34
N ARG A 89 10.43 13.12 3.72
CA ARG A 89 10.83 14.52 3.90
C ARG A 89 9.59 15.40 4.02
N SER A 90 9.76 16.59 4.59
CA SER A 90 8.71 17.62 4.62
C SER A 90 9.21 18.85 3.88
N ILE A 91 8.38 19.38 2.98
CA ILE A 91 8.63 20.63 2.26
C ILE A 91 7.43 21.55 2.50
N GLY A 92 7.62 22.54 3.39
CA GLY A 92 6.54 23.41 3.84
C GLY A 92 5.39 22.61 4.48
N PRO A 93 4.13 22.77 4.01
CA PRO A 93 2.99 22.04 4.55
C PRO A 93 2.83 20.63 3.99
N TYR A 94 3.74 20.18 3.11
CA TYR A 94 3.65 18.91 2.42
C TYR A 94 4.62 17.89 3.00
N GLY A 95 4.15 16.67 3.23
CA GLY A 95 4.99 15.50 3.46
C GLY A 95 5.21 14.75 2.16
N ILE A 96 6.45 14.38 1.87
CA ILE A 96 6.85 13.61 0.69
C ILE A 96 7.44 12.29 1.17
N ASP A 97 6.95 11.19 0.63
CA ASP A 97 7.50 9.86 0.83
C ASP A 97 7.82 9.23 -0.54
N ALA A 98 9.08 8.87 -0.75
CA ALA A 98 9.52 8.23 -1.97
C ALA A 98 10.16 6.88 -1.64
N SER A 99 9.75 5.83 -2.34
CA SER A 99 10.24 4.47 -2.11
C SER A 99 10.45 3.68 -3.39
N ALA A 100 11.32 2.68 -3.29
CA ALA A 100 11.49 1.63 -4.28
C ALA A 100 11.23 0.28 -3.61
N TYR A 101 10.64 -0.62 -4.38
CA TYR A 101 10.30 -1.98 -3.99
C TYR A 101 10.89 -2.92 -5.03
N TYR A 102 11.60 -3.94 -4.56
CA TYR A 102 11.83 -5.14 -5.35
C TYR A 102 10.84 -6.20 -4.87
N LYS A 103 10.05 -6.73 -5.78
CA LYS A 103 9.03 -7.74 -5.48
C LYS A 103 9.38 -9.04 -6.18
N TYR A 104 9.11 -10.16 -5.53
CA TYR A 104 9.34 -11.49 -6.06
C TYR A 104 8.20 -12.41 -5.65
N SER A 105 7.66 -13.18 -6.60
CA SER A 105 6.55 -14.10 -6.34
C SER A 105 6.92 -15.56 -6.63
N THR A 106 6.45 -16.46 -5.76
CA THR A 106 6.57 -17.92 -5.94
C THR A 106 5.31 -18.50 -6.59
N GLY A 107 5.38 -19.75 -7.05
CA GLY A 107 4.22 -20.47 -7.61
C GLY A 107 3.85 -20.10 -9.04
N MET A 108 4.31 -18.95 -9.55
CA MET A 108 3.99 -18.50 -10.91
C MET A 108 4.32 -19.53 -11.99
N SER A 109 3.39 -19.69 -12.93
CA SER A 109 3.50 -20.62 -14.07
C SER A 109 4.78 -20.40 -14.88
N ALA A 110 5.31 -21.48 -15.47
CA ALA A 110 6.58 -21.44 -16.20
C ALA A 110 6.57 -20.43 -17.36
N GLY A 111 7.70 -19.74 -17.57
CA GLY A 111 7.87 -18.74 -18.63
C GLY A 111 7.34 -17.34 -18.31
N ARG A 112 6.95 -17.07 -17.05
CA ARG A 112 6.56 -15.74 -16.57
C ARG A 112 7.61 -15.14 -15.65
N ASP A 113 7.87 -13.84 -15.81
CA ASP A 113 8.76 -13.10 -14.93
C ASP A 113 8.19 -13.06 -13.51
N ARG A 114 9.05 -13.39 -12.54
CA ARG A 114 8.66 -13.57 -11.14
C ARG A 114 8.94 -12.36 -10.29
N ASP A 115 9.70 -11.42 -10.81
CA ASP A 115 10.15 -10.23 -10.12
C ASP A 115 9.70 -8.96 -10.82
N MET A 116 9.66 -7.87 -10.06
CA MET A 116 9.45 -6.53 -10.58
C MET A 116 10.02 -5.47 -9.65
N PHE A 117 10.37 -4.32 -10.23
CA PHE A 117 10.60 -3.09 -9.47
C PHE A 117 9.34 -2.21 -9.49
N GLU A 118 8.91 -1.72 -8.33
CA GLU A 118 7.88 -0.69 -8.21
C GLU A 118 8.49 0.53 -7.50
N TYR A 119 8.27 1.71 -8.05
CA TYR A 119 8.64 2.99 -7.44
C TYR A 119 7.37 3.69 -6.98
N ARG A 120 7.38 4.28 -5.79
CA ARG A 120 6.24 4.99 -5.22
C ARG A 120 6.64 6.39 -4.79
N LEU A 121 5.75 7.34 -5.06
CA LEU A 121 5.80 8.69 -4.53
C LEU A 121 4.45 9.05 -3.91
N ASP A 122 4.45 9.38 -2.63
CA ASP A 122 3.31 9.93 -1.91
C ASP A 122 3.56 11.41 -1.58
N LEU A 123 2.61 12.26 -1.95
CA LEU A 123 2.52 13.64 -1.51
C LEU A 123 1.33 13.78 -0.57
N THR A 124 1.59 14.21 0.66
CA THR A 124 0.59 14.33 1.73
C THR A 124 0.46 15.78 2.19
N ARG A 125 -0.75 16.18 2.56
CA ARG A 125 -1.01 17.46 3.22
C ARG A 125 -2.10 17.32 4.27
N HIS A 126 -1.89 17.99 5.40
CA HIS A 126 -2.88 18.11 6.46
C HIS A 126 -3.31 19.58 6.61
N GLN A 127 -4.61 19.81 6.75
CA GLN A 127 -5.18 21.14 6.99
C GLN A 127 -6.32 21.02 8.01
N GLY A 128 -6.01 21.27 9.28
CA GLY A 128 -6.97 21.14 10.38
C GLY A 128 -7.54 19.72 10.49
N ARG A 129 -8.83 19.57 10.16
CA ARG A 129 -9.53 18.28 10.19
C ARG A 129 -9.40 17.49 8.89
N ALA A 130 -8.96 18.15 7.81
CA ALA A 130 -8.80 17.52 6.51
C ALA A 130 -7.38 16.96 6.33
N SER A 131 -7.30 15.85 5.61
CA SER A 131 -6.05 15.32 5.08
C SER A 131 -6.23 14.92 3.62
N GLY A 132 -5.19 15.12 2.82
CA GLY A 132 -5.13 14.66 1.44
C GLY A 132 -3.83 13.92 1.17
N ARG A 133 -3.88 12.91 0.31
CA ARG A 133 -2.72 12.24 -0.25
C ARG A 133 -2.90 12.06 -1.75
N LEU A 134 -1.85 12.35 -2.51
CA LEU A 134 -1.69 11.93 -3.89
C LEU A 134 -0.60 10.87 -3.94
N ARG A 135 -0.88 9.73 -4.55
CA ARG A 135 0.06 8.62 -4.75
C ARG A 135 0.30 8.40 -6.23
N LEU A 136 1.56 8.16 -6.56
CA LEU A 136 2.01 7.71 -7.87
C LEU A 136 2.85 6.44 -7.67
N ASP A 137 2.45 5.34 -8.29
CA ASP A 137 3.30 4.16 -8.42
C ASP A 137 3.70 3.98 -9.89
N TYR A 138 4.96 3.65 -10.13
CA TYR A 138 5.50 3.31 -11.45
C TYR A 138 6.20 1.96 -11.40
N THR A 139 5.84 1.08 -12.32
CA THR A 139 6.45 -0.23 -12.50
C THR A 139 6.98 -0.29 -13.93
N PRO A 140 8.30 -0.33 -14.16
CA PRO A 140 8.84 -0.37 -15.51
C PRO A 140 8.50 -1.67 -16.25
N ASP A 141 8.46 -2.78 -15.51
CA ASP A 141 8.20 -4.12 -16.01
C ASP A 141 7.36 -4.89 -14.98
N LEU A 142 6.27 -5.51 -15.42
CA LEU A 142 5.32 -6.18 -14.55
C LEU A 142 5.62 -7.68 -14.46
N GLN A 143 5.36 -8.26 -13.30
CA GLN A 143 5.40 -9.71 -13.14
C GLN A 143 4.52 -10.42 -14.20
N GLY A 144 5.19 -11.19 -15.03
CA GLY A 144 4.64 -11.97 -16.12
C GLY A 144 3.90 -11.14 -17.19
N ARG A 145 4.28 -9.87 -17.40
CA ARG A 145 3.97 -9.06 -18.59
C ARG A 145 5.09 -8.00 -18.81
N PRO A 146 5.68 -7.88 -20.01
CA PRO A 146 6.77 -6.93 -20.28
C PRO A 146 6.33 -5.46 -20.38
N ASP A 147 5.24 -5.10 -19.70
CA ASP A 147 4.53 -3.84 -19.88
C ASP A 147 4.72 -2.93 -18.67
N ALA A 148 5.10 -1.69 -18.93
CA ALA A 148 5.15 -0.65 -17.92
C ALA A 148 3.74 -0.33 -17.38
N ALA A 149 3.65 -0.05 -16.09
CA ALA A 149 2.41 0.30 -15.42
C ALA A 149 2.54 1.58 -14.58
N TRP A 150 1.47 2.36 -14.62
CA TRP A 150 1.28 3.52 -13.75
C TRP A 150 0.05 3.30 -12.87
N TRP A 151 0.15 3.71 -11.61
CA TRP A 151 -0.96 3.85 -10.69
C TRP A 151 -1.00 5.28 -10.17
N VAL A 152 -2.12 5.96 -10.32
CA VAL A 152 -2.34 7.29 -9.74
C VAL A 152 -3.54 7.21 -8.81
N GLU A 153 -3.38 7.62 -7.55
CA GLU A 153 -4.44 7.56 -6.55
C GLU A 153 -4.54 8.87 -5.76
N GLY A 154 -5.76 9.39 -5.64
CA GLY A 154 -6.10 10.45 -4.71
C GLY A 154 -6.85 9.88 -3.51
N GLN A 155 -6.39 10.23 -2.31
CA GLN A 155 -7.05 9.89 -1.05
C GLN A 155 -7.41 11.16 -0.28
N GLY A 156 -8.63 11.21 0.25
CA GLY A 156 -9.12 12.27 1.13
C GLY A 156 -9.55 11.70 2.48
N GLY A 157 -9.29 12.45 3.54
CA GLY A 157 -9.71 12.11 4.90
C GLY A 157 -10.27 13.30 5.65
N TRP A 158 -11.27 13.06 6.49
CA TRP A 158 -11.85 14.04 7.39
C TRP A 158 -11.98 13.49 8.80
N ARG A 159 -11.35 14.16 9.75
CA ARG A 159 -11.45 13.84 11.18
C ARG A 159 -12.83 14.25 11.69
N VAL A 160 -13.72 13.29 11.92
CA VAL A 160 -15.09 13.52 12.43
C VAL A 160 -15.07 13.77 13.94
N SER A 161 -14.14 13.16 14.67
CA SER A 161 -13.90 13.42 16.10
C SER A 161 -12.44 13.17 16.45
N THR A 162 -12.05 13.38 17.71
CA THR A 162 -10.71 12.98 18.19
C THR A 162 -10.42 11.49 18.05
N ARG A 163 -11.45 10.66 17.81
CA ARG A 163 -11.35 9.19 17.74
C ARG A 163 -11.78 8.60 16.40
N ALA A 164 -12.34 9.39 15.49
CA ALA A 164 -12.91 8.90 14.26
C ALA A 164 -12.46 9.74 13.06
N THR A 165 -11.99 9.06 12.02
CA THR A 165 -11.71 9.64 10.71
C THR A 165 -12.47 8.85 9.66
N VAL A 166 -13.10 9.58 8.74
CA VAL A 166 -13.68 9.00 7.52
C VAL A 166 -12.71 9.30 6.40
N SER A 167 -12.37 8.29 5.60
CA SER A 167 -11.52 8.48 4.44
C SER A 167 -11.98 7.66 3.24
N GLY A 168 -11.61 8.10 2.04
CA GLY A 168 -11.87 7.39 0.79
C GLY A 168 -10.74 7.63 -0.19
N ALA A 169 -10.59 6.70 -1.14
CA ALA A 169 -9.57 6.78 -2.17
C ALA A 169 -10.14 6.37 -3.53
N ILE A 170 -9.64 7.03 -4.57
CA ILE A 170 -9.89 6.66 -5.96
C ILE A 170 -8.56 6.59 -6.68
N GLY A 171 -8.33 5.50 -7.41
CA GLY A 171 -7.14 5.32 -8.19
C GLY A 171 -7.39 4.76 -9.58
N ARG A 172 -6.48 5.08 -10.48
CA ARG A 172 -6.48 4.62 -11.87
C ARG A 172 -5.16 3.93 -12.17
N ARG A 173 -5.26 2.78 -12.83
CA ARG A 173 -4.13 2.07 -13.43
C ARG A 173 -4.11 2.29 -14.93
N THR A 174 -2.93 2.57 -15.45
CA THR A 174 -2.64 2.59 -16.89
C THR A 174 -1.55 1.56 -17.18
N LEU A 175 -1.73 0.79 -18.26
CA LEU A 175 -0.79 -0.25 -18.70
C LEU A 175 -0.32 0.09 -20.11
N ALA A 176 0.98 0.13 -20.34
CA ALA A 176 1.52 0.10 -21.69
C ALA A 176 1.04 -1.20 -22.37
N GLY A 177 0.52 -1.13 -23.60
CA GLY A 177 0.06 -2.33 -24.33
C GLY A 177 -1.21 -3.03 -23.80
N GLY A 178 -1.84 -2.54 -22.71
CA GLY A 178 -2.94 -3.20 -22.02
C GLY A 178 -4.25 -2.41 -21.94
N ARG A 179 -5.22 -2.94 -21.18
CA ARG A 179 -6.46 -2.24 -20.83
C ARG A 179 -6.29 -1.48 -19.51
N ASP A 180 -6.63 -0.20 -19.53
CA ASP A 180 -6.71 0.64 -18.33
C ASP A 180 -7.80 0.16 -17.37
N SER A 181 -7.60 0.40 -16.07
CA SER A 181 -8.60 0.12 -15.05
C SER A 181 -8.70 1.25 -14.01
N ILE A 182 -9.88 1.38 -13.41
CA ILE A 182 -10.13 2.30 -12.30
C ILE A 182 -10.61 1.46 -11.12
N THR A 183 -9.99 1.64 -9.97
CA THR A 183 -10.43 1.04 -8.71
C THR A 183 -10.78 2.16 -7.73
N GLY A 184 -11.96 2.09 -7.12
CA GLY A 184 -12.37 2.98 -6.05
C GLY A 184 -12.53 2.19 -4.75
N THR A 185 -11.95 2.69 -3.66
CA THR A 185 -12.18 2.16 -2.31
C THR A 185 -12.93 3.20 -1.51
N TRP A 186 -14.13 2.85 -1.06
CA TRP A 186 -14.97 3.71 -0.23
C TRP A 186 -14.89 3.29 1.23
N ALA A 187 -14.62 4.27 2.09
CA ALA A 187 -14.70 4.23 3.55
C ALA A 187 -13.75 3.27 4.27
N SER A 188 -12.73 3.83 4.94
CA SER A 188 -12.21 3.27 6.18
C SER A 188 -12.63 4.14 7.37
N THR A 189 -13.20 3.51 8.40
CA THR A 189 -13.43 4.10 9.72
C THR A 189 -12.31 3.65 10.65
N GLY A 190 -11.37 4.53 10.94
CA GLY A 190 -10.36 4.28 11.97
C GLY A 190 -10.89 4.69 13.34
N VAL A 191 -11.14 3.72 14.23
CA VAL A 191 -11.38 3.97 15.66
C VAL A 191 -10.07 3.70 16.39
N SER A 192 -9.34 4.73 16.80
CA SER A 192 -8.22 4.53 17.73
C SER A 192 -8.77 4.50 19.15
N ARG A 193 -8.77 3.33 19.80
CA ARG A 193 -8.81 3.27 21.26
C ARG A 193 -7.40 3.49 21.77
N ARG A 194 -7.14 4.59 22.46
CA ARG A 194 -6.05 4.61 23.44
C ARG A 194 -6.63 4.08 24.77
N PRO A 195 -5.88 3.28 25.55
CA PRO A 195 -6.21 3.03 26.94
C PRO A 195 -6.29 4.33 27.73
#